data_AF-A0A9E3E3I0-F1
#
_entry.id   AF-A0A9E3E3I0-F1
#
_cell.length_a   1.000
_cell.length_b   1.000
_cell.length_c   1.000
_cell.angle_alpha   90.00
_cell.angle_beta   90.00
_cell.angle_gamma   90.00
#
_symmetry.space_group_name_H-M   'P 1'
#
loop_
_entity.id
_entity.type
_entity.pdbx_description
1 polymer ?
#
loop_
_entity_poly.entity_id
_entity_poly.type
_entity_poly.pdbx_seq_one_letter_code
_entity_poly.pdbx_strand_id
1 'polypeptide(L)'
;PQMVSPYPEDTSLPHRLANLAWYLLLELRASFSVSSENLELRLSEQVRLWSWAVPGLPLVAAAGWWLNRRSAGLNLFAAALATTLAGYCLVSYDQGYGWGARYVHPAWSALPILASAAMVSLQPGSVRLGSYVARMTLLSLVFATALRFFQIRLFMDEVLALTPPFESGRRQIVFIAPNAEYYTQDLVQNDPFLRDPVIFMLSRGFNYDYESVIQRRYPGARLTHAGPTGYVWRLPDAPAR
;
A
#
# COMPACT_ATOMS: atom_id res chain seq x y z
N PRO A 1 -16.34 14.36 16.38
CA PRO A 1 -16.58 15.82 16.50
C PRO A 1 -17.41 16.33 15.31
N GLN A 2 -18.60 16.88 15.55
CA GLN A 2 -19.39 17.51 14.49
C GLN A 2 -18.65 18.76 14.01
N MET A 3 -18.33 18.83 12.71
CA MET A 3 -17.67 19.99 12.11
C MET A 3 -18.65 21.18 12.11
N VAL A 4 -18.29 22.25 12.81
CA VAL A 4 -19.09 23.48 12.85
C VAL A 4 -18.71 24.34 11.65
N SER A 5 -19.67 24.53 10.74
CA SER A 5 -19.54 25.42 9.59
C SER A 5 -19.48 26.89 10.05
N PRO A 6 -18.60 27.74 9.47
CA PRO A 6 -18.49 29.14 9.85
C PRO A 6 -19.69 29.98 9.40
N TYR A 7 -20.44 29.53 8.37
CA TYR A 7 -21.67 30.16 7.91
C TYR A 7 -22.86 29.20 7.98
N PRO A 8 -24.10 29.72 8.12
CA PRO A 8 -25.32 28.92 8.11
C PRO A 8 -25.45 28.07 6.85
N GLU A 9 -26.05 26.89 6.98
CA GLU A 9 -26.49 26.10 5.83
C GLU A 9 -27.75 26.72 5.22
N ASP A 10 -27.56 27.72 4.38
CA ASP A 10 -28.63 28.34 3.60
C ASP A 10 -28.44 28.18 2.09
N THR A 11 -29.43 28.63 1.32
CA THR A 11 -29.43 28.53 -0.14
C THR A 11 -28.58 29.60 -0.82
N SER A 12 -27.96 30.53 -0.07
CA SER A 12 -27.17 31.58 -0.67
C SER A 12 -25.90 30.99 -1.30
N LEU A 13 -25.62 31.37 -2.54
CA LEU A 13 -24.39 30.96 -3.23
C LEU A 13 -23.12 31.40 -2.46
N PRO A 14 -23.04 32.64 -1.90
CA PRO A 14 -21.87 33.08 -1.17
C PRO A 14 -21.56 32.25 0.07
N HIS A 15 -22.56 31.89 0.88
CA HIS A 15 -22.33 31.05 2.06
C HIS A 15 -21.89 29.64 1.68
N ARG A 16 -22.46 29.06 0.61
CA ARG A 16 -22.01 27.74 0.11
C ARG A 16 -20.56 27.75 -0.37
N LEU A 17 -20.15 28.80 -1.10
CA LEU A 17 -18.76 28.95 -1.55
C LEU A 17 -17.80 29.18 -0.37
N ALA A 18 -18.21 29.98 0.61
CA ALA A 18 -17.40 30.23 1.80
C ALA A 18 -17.24 28.97 2.66
N ASN A 19 -18.30 28.20 2.86
CA ASN A 19 -18.26 26.92 3.58
C ASN A 19 -17.41 25.89 2.83
N LEU A 20 -17.50 25.82 1.50
CA LEU A 20 -16.62 24.96 0.69
C LEU A 20 -15.14 25.37 0.85
N ALA A 21 -14.83 26.66 0.74
CA ALA A 21 -13.45 27.15 0.89
C ALA A 21 -12.91 26.87 2.29
N TRP A 22 -13.73 27.07 3.32
CA TRP A 22 -13.39 26.74 4.70
C TRP A 22 -13.13 25.24 4.90
N TYR A 23 -14.02 24.39 4.39
CA TYR A 23 -13.86 22.95 4.42
C TYR A 23 -12.56 22.52 3.72
N LEU A 24 -12.30 23.02 2.51
CA LEU A 24 -11.07 22.73 1.78
C LEU A 24 -9.82 23.19 2.55
N LEU A 25 -9.86 24.35 3.22
CA LEU A 25 -8.75 24.83 4.05
C LEU A 25 -8.47 23.90 5.23
N LEU A 26 -9.52 23.43 5.91
CA LEU A 26 -9.41 22.48 7.02
C LEU A 26 -8.85 21.14 6.56
N GLU A 27 -9.39 20.59 5.47
CA GLU A 27 -8.91 19.33 4.89
C GLU A 27 -7.46 19.44 4.42
N LEU A 28 -7.07 20.55 3.78
CA LEU A 28 -5.68 20.82 3.43
C LEU A 28 -4.78 20.86 4.66
N ARG A 29 -5.20 21.54 5.73
CA ARG A 29 -4.44 21.58 6.98
C ARG A 29 -4.30 20.21 7.64
N ALA A 30 -5.33 19.37 7.59
CA ALA A 30 -5.27 18.01 8.11
C ALA A 30 -4.38 17.10 7.24
N SER A 31 -4.38 17.34 5.93
CA SER A 31 -3.61 16.59 4.94
C SER A 31 -2.10 16.81 5.06
N PHE A 32 -1.67 17.96 5.58
CA PHE A 32 -0.26 18.30 5.71
C PHE A 32 0.17 18.38 7.18
N SER A 33 1.14 17.56 7.57
CA SER A 33 1.75 17.58 8.90
C SER A 33 3.26 17.48 8.83
N VAL A 34 3.93 18.29 9.64
CA VAL A 34 5.39 18.26 9.81
C VAL A 34 5.67 17.70 11.20
N SER A 35 5.72 16.38 11.31
CA SER A 35 6.22 15.68 12.48
C SER A 35 7.43 14.83 12.08
N SER A 36 8.33 14.56 13.04
CA SER A 36 9.48 13.67 12.79
C SER A 36 9.02 12.27 12.37
N GLU A 37 7.98 11.75 13.03
CA GLU A 37 7.36 10.47 12.71
C GLU A 37 6.83 10.42 11.26
N ASN A 38 6.16 11.47 10.80
CA ASN A 38 5.69 11.53 9.41
C ASN A 38 6.88 11.53 8.44
N LEU A 39 7.91 12.34 8.69
CA LEU A 39 9.10 12.39 7.85
C LEU A 39 9.81 11.03 7.76
N GLU A 40 9.95 10.33 8.89
CA GLU A 40 10.52 8.98 8.95
C GLU A 40 9.70 7.98 8.13
N LEU A 41 8.37 8.02 8.27
CA LEU A 41 7.46 7.21 7.47
C LEU A 41 7.63 7.50 5.97
N ARG A 42 7.61 8.77 5.55
CA ARG A 42 7.77 9.16 4.13
C ARG A 42 9.11 8.73 3.57
N LEU A 43 10.19 8.91 4.32
CA LEU A 43 11.52 8.47 3.91
C LEU A 43 11.58 6.94 3.77
N SER A 44 10.99 6.20 4.72
CA SER A 44 10.93 4.74 4.65
C SER A 44 10.18 4.26 3.40
N GLU A 45 9.09 4.94 3.02
CA GLU A 45 8.33 4.64 1.81
C GLU A 45 9.11 4.93 0.53
N GLN A 46 9.91 6.00 0.51
CA GLN A 46 10.79 6.29 -0.63
C GLN A 46 11.93 5.28 -0.73
N VAL A 47 12.53 4.86 0.38
CA VAL A 47 13.53 3.77 0.42
C VAL A 47 12.90 2.46 -0.06
N ARG A 48 11.67 2.17 0.37
CA ARG A 48 10.92 0.99 -0.09
C ARG A 48 10.71 1.04 -1.59
N LEU A 49 10.17 2.14 -2.13
CA LEU A 49 9.96 2.35 -3.57
C LEU A 49 11.27 2.24 -4.36
N TRP A 50 12.33 2.86 -3.85
CA TRP A 50 13.67 2.78 -4.43
C TRP A 50 14.21 1.36 -4.50
N SER A 51 14.13 0.63 -3.39
CA SER A 51 14.55 -0.76 -3.36
C SER A 51 13.75 -1.57 -4.39
N TRP A 52 12.42 -1.41 -4.42
CA TRP A 52 11.48 -2.19 -5.24
C TRP A 52 11.55 -1.93 -6.73
N ALA A 53 11.99 -0.76 -7.17
CA ALA A 53 12.14 -0.41 -8.57
C ALA A 53 13.49 -0.92 -9.15
N VAL A 54 14.38 0.00 -9.52
CA VAL A 54 15.73 -0.29 -10.01
C VAL A 54 16.71 0.44 -9.09
N PRO A 55 17.36 -0.23 -8.13
CA PRO A 55 18.20 0.44 -7.13
C PRO A 55 19.31 1.31 -7.71
N GLY A 56 19.85 0.97 -8.89
CA GLY A 56 20.87 1.80 -9.55
C GLY A 56 20.32 3.07 -10.21
N LEU A 57 19.01 3.14 -10.48
CA LEU A 57 18.44 4.18 -11.33
C LEU A 57 18.58 5.60 -10.76
N PRO A 58 18.31 5.87 -9.46
CA PRO A 58 18.52 7.21 -8.91
C PRO A 58 19.97 7.68 -8.98
N LEU A 59 20.93 6.76 -8.83
CA LEU A 59 22.37 7.09 -8.93
C LEU A 59 22.75 7.48 -10.36
N VAL A 60 22.27 6.73 -11.36
CA VAL A 60 22.51 7.05 -12.78
C VAL A 60 21.78 8.32 -13.18
N ALA A 61 20.57 8.55 -12.67
CA ALA A 61 19.81 9.79 -12.87
C ALA A 61 20.56 11.01 -12.31
N ALA A 62 21.10 10.90 -11.09
CA ALA A 62 21.92 11.95 -10.49
C ALA A 62 23.18 12.24 -11.32
N ALA A 63 23.86 11.19 -11.81
CA ALA A 63 25.00 11.35 -12.71
C ALA A 63 24.61 12.06 -14.02
N GLY A 64 23.47 11.70 -14.61
CA GLY A 64 22.99 12.31 -15.86
C GLY A 64 22.59 13.76 -15.70
N TRP A 65 21.95 14.11 -14.58
CA TRP A 65 21.72 15.50 -14.20
C TRP A 65 23.05 16.26 -14.01
N TRP A 66 23.99 15.70 -13.25
CA TRP A 66 25.27 16.35 -12.97
C TRP A 66 26.08 16.65 -14.23
N LEU A 67 26.21 15.65 -15.11
CA LEU A 67 26.93 15.76 -16.38
C LEU A 67 26.29 16.78 -17.33
N ASN A 68 24.97 16.97 -17.23
CA ASN A 68 24.20 17.82 -18.14
C ASN A 68 23.51 19.00 -17.42
N ARG A 69 24.05 19.46 -16.28
CA ARG A 69 23.44 20.49 -15.41
C ARG A 69 23.21 21.87 -16.07
N ARG A 70 23.77 22.08 -17.26
CA ARG A 70 23.55 23.28 -18.07
C ARG A 70 22.27 23.21 -18.92
N SER A 71 21.66 22.03 -19.06
CA SER A 71 20.41 21.85 -19.79
C SER A 71 19.21 22.30 -18.96
N ALA A 72 18.53 23.35 -19.40
CA ALA A 72 17.33 23.86 -18.74
C ALA A 72 16.22 22.80 -18.65
N GLY A 73 16.06 21.97 -19.69
CA GLY A 73 15.06 20.90 -19.71
C GLY A 73 15.33 19.82 -18.65
N LEU A 74 16.58 19.37 -18.50
CA LEU A 74 16.93 18.38 -17.47
C LEU A 74 16.83 18.98 -16.06
N ASN A 75 17.17 20.26 -15.88
CA ASN A 75 16.96 20.96 -14.62
C ASN A 75 15.47 21.05 -14.26
N LEU A 76 14.58 21.24 -15.25
CA LEU A 76 13.14 21.22 -15.01
C LEU A 76 12.65 19.86 -14.51
N PHE A 77 13.10 18.76 -15.13
CA PHE A 77 12.75 17.40 -14.67
C PHE A 77 13.31 17.11 -13.27
N ALA A 78 14.55 17.49 -13.00
CA ALA A 78 15.17 17.32 -11.68
C ALA A 78 14.44 18.16 -10.62
N ALA A 79 14.09 19.41 -10.94
CA ALA A 79 13.33 20.28 -10.06
C ALA A 79 11.92 19.72 -9.80
N ALA A 80 11.20 19.25 -10.81
CA ALA A 80 9.86 18.66 -10.66
C ALA A 80 9.88 17.42 -9.77
N LEU A 81 10.89 16.56 -9.91
CA LEU A 81 11.08 15.41 -9.03
C LEU A 81 11.38 15.86 -7.59
N ALA A 82 12.32 16.79 -7.41
CA ALA A 82 12.72 17.29 -6.10
C ALA A 82 11.58 18.00 -5.37
N THR A 83 10.80 18.83 -6.05
CA THR A 83 9.66 19.54 -5.46
C THR A 83 8.53 18.59 -5.11
N THR A 84 8.27 17.57 -5.93
CA THR A 84 7.28 16.54 -5.62
C THR A 84 7.69 15.72 -4.40
N LEU A 85 8.96 15.31 -4.31
CA LEU A 85 9.50 14.61 -3.14
C LEU A 85 9.44 15.48 -1.87
N ALA A 86 9.83 16.76 -1.98
CA ALA A 86 9.78 17.69 -0.85
C ALA A 86 8.33 17.93 -0.38
N GLY A 87 7.38 18.10 -1.30
CA GLY A 87 5.97 18.23 -0.98
C GLY A 87 5.39 16.94 -0.37
N TYR A 88 5.82 15.78 -0.87
CA TYR A 88 5.40 14.48 -0.36
C TYR A 88 5.79 14.26 1.10
N CYS A 89 6.96 14.76 1.53
CA CYS A 89 7.40 14.72 2.92
C CYS A 89 6.42 15.40 3.90
N LEU A 90 5.52 16.24 3.41
CA LEU A 90 4.54 16.96 4.22
C LEU A 90 3.19 16.22 4.30
N VAL A 91 2.94 15.22 3.46
CA VAL A 91 1.65 14.53 3.37
C VAL A 91 1.46 13.58 4.54
N SER A 92 0.33 13.65 5.23
CA SER A 92 0.04 12.85 6.44
C SER A 92 -0.47 11.42 6.16
N TYR A 93 -0.94 11.13 4.94
CA TYR A 93 -1.60 9.85 4.61
C TYR A 93 -0.62 8.77 4.15
N ASP A 94 -0.65 7.59 4.76
CA ASP A 94 0.21 6.44 4.41
C ASP A 94 -0.36 5.55 3.28
N GLN A 95 0.32 4.42 3.02
CA GLN A 95 -0.12 3.38 2.08
C GLN A 95 -1.42 2.67 2.50
N GLY A 96 -1.71 2.55 3.80
CA GLY A 96 -2.91 1.90 4.36
C GLY A 96 -4.19 2.69 4.09
N TYR A 97 -4.08 4.02 3.96
CA TYR A 97 -5.15 4.90 3.48
C TYR A 97 -5.18 5.08 1.95
N GLY A 98 -4.42 4.27 1.21
CA GLY A 98 -4.58 4.05 -0.23
C GLY A 98 -3.72 4.91 -1.16
N TRP A 99 -2.87 5.81 -0.63
CA TRP A 99 -2.18 6.77 -1.49
C TRP A 99 -0.67 6.99 -1.25
N GLY A 100 -0.11 6.67 -0.07
CA GLY A 100 1.33 6.69 0.28
C GLY A 100 2.34 7.14 -0.79
N ALA A 101 3.29 6.30 -1.17
CA ALA A 101 4.33 6.68 -2.14
C ALA A 101 3.77 6.99 -3.54
N ARG A 102 2.50 6.65 -3.82
CA ARG A 102 1.86 6.81 -5.14
C ARG A 102 1.80 8.27 -5.57
N TYR A 103 1.78 9.22 -4.64
CA TYR A 103 1.87 10.66 -4.95
C TYR A 103 3.14 11.03 -5.73
N VAL A 104 4.22 10.27 -5.57
CA VAL A 104 5.52 10.53 -6.22
C VAL A 104 5.70 9.71 -7.50
N HIS A 105 4.87 8.70 -7.77
CA HIS A 105 5.01 7.84 -8.95
C HIS A 105 5.04 8.59 -10.29
N PRO A 106 4.20 9.62 -10.53
CA PRO A 106 4.29 10.39 -11.78
C PRO A 106 5.64 11.10 -11.93
N ALA A 107 6.14 11.69 -10.85
CA ALA A 107 7.43 12.40 -10.84
C ALA A 107 8.62 11.46 -10.99
N TRP A 108 8.49 10.20 -10.55
CA TRP A 108 9.48 9.15 -10.73
C TRP A 108 9.86 8.88 -12.20
N SER A 109 9.01 9.24 -13.16
CA SER A 109 9.33 9.19 -14.60
C SER A 109 10.48 10.11 -15.02
N ALA A 110 10.83 11.11 -14.20
CA ALA A 110 12.01 11.94 -14.43
C ALA A 110 13.32 11.14 -14.31
N LEU A 111 13.36 10.10 -13.49
CA LEU A 111 14.56 9.30 -13.25
C LEU A 111 15.12 8.63 -14.52
N PRO A 112 14.33 7.87 -15.31
CA PRO A 112 14.84 7.29 -16.56
C PRO A 112 15.25 8.36 -17.59
N ILE A 113 14.58 9.51 -17.64
CA ILE A 113 14.95 10.62 -18.52
C ILE A 113 16.34 11.15 -18.15
N LEU A 114 16.53 11.50 -16.87
CA LEU A 114 17.82 11.97 -16.36
C LEU A 114 18.91 10.90 -16.53
N ALA A 115 18.61 9.63 -16.26
CA ALA A 115 19.56 8.53 -16.42
C ALA A 115 19.99 8.33 -17.87
N SER A 116 19.06 8.48 -18.84
CA SER A 116 19.40 8.39 -20.26
C SER A 116 20.36 9.49 -20.70
N ALA A 117 20.27 10.69 -20.12
CA ALA A 117 21.23 11.75 -20.36
C ALA A 117 22.66 11.35 -19.95
N ALA A 118 22.83 10.62 -18.84
CA ALA A 118 24.14 10.07 -18.45
C ALA A 118 24.68 9.12 -19.53
N MET A 119 23.83 8.22 -20.02
CA MET A 119 24.21 7.20 -21.00
C MET A 119 24.63 7.82 -22.33
N VAL A 120 23.97 8.90 -22.77
CA VAL A 120 24.34 9.64 -23.99
C VAL A 120 25.65 10.40 -23.79
N SER A 121 25.82 11.09 -22.66
CA SER A 121 27.05 11.87 -22.38
C SER A 121 28.30 11.00 -22.24
N LEU A 122 28.16 9.74 -21.84
CA LEU A 122 29.26 8.80 -21.65
C LEU A 122 29.65 8.03 -22.93
N GLN A 123 28.98 8.25 -24.07
CA GLN A 123 29.28 7.56 -25.32
C GLN A 123 30.16 8.38 -26.27
N PRO A 124 31.48 8.12 -26.30
CA PRO A 124 32.25 8.10 -27.53
C PRO A 124 32.73 6.67 -27.81
N GLY A 125 32.13 5.99 -28.81
CA GLY A 125 32.75 4.84 -29.51
C GLY A 125 32.75 3.44 -28.85
N SER A 126 31.98 3.15 -27.80
CA SER A 126 32.13 1.86 -27.07
C SER A 126 31.13 0.76 -27.48
N VAL A 127 31.53 -0.10 -28.42
CA VAL A 127 30.86 -1.39 -28.75
C VAL A 127 30.68 -2.30 -27.50
N ARG A 128 31.43 -2.05 -26.42
CA ARG A 128 31.37 -2.82 -25.16
C ARG A 128 30.19 -2.46 -24.25
N LEU A 129 29.63 -1.25 -24.31
CA LEU A 129 28.56 -0.83 -23.40
C LEU A 129 27.27 -1.64 -23.64
N GLY A 130 26.94 -1.94 -24.90
CA GLY A 130 25.76 -2.75 -25.24
C GLY A 130 25.82 -4.14 -24.62
N SER A 131 26.96 -4.83 -24.73
CA SER A 131 27.15 -6.15 -24.12
C SER A 131 27.11 -6.13 -22.59
N TYR A 132 27.63 -5.06 -21.98
CA TYR A 132 27.57 -4.86 -20.53
C TYR A 132 26.13 -4.62 -20.07
N VAL A 133 25.40 -3.70 -20.71
CA VAL A 133 23.99 -3.42 -20.42
C VAL A 133 23.16 -4.69 -20.57
N ALA A 134 23.31 -5.44 -21.66
CA ALA A 134 22.59 -6.70 -21.86
C ALA A 134 22.86 -7.70 -20.73
N ARG A 135 24.12 -7.87 -20.30
CA ARG A 135 24.47 -8.74 -19.16
C ARG A 135 23.85 -8.24 -17.86
N MET A 136 23.91 -6.96 -17.56
CA MET A 136 23.32 -6.39 -16.35
C MET A 136 21.80 -6.48 -16.35
N THR A 137 21.15 -6.30 -17.51
CA THR A 137 19.71 -6.50 -17.67
C THR A 137 19.34 -7.96 -17.41
N LEU A 138 20.08 -8.92 -17.96
CA LEU A 138 19.85 -10.35 -17.72
C LEU A 138 20.10 -10.73 -16.26
N LEU A 139 21.19 -10.26 -15.66
CA LEU A 139 21.48 -10.47 -14.24
C LEU A 139 20.39 -9.86 -13.36
N SER A 140 19.94 -8.65 -13.63
CA SER A 140 18.83 -8.03 -12.90
C SER A 140 17.53 -8.82 -13.08
N LEU A 141 17.24 -9.28 -14.29
CA LEU A 141 16.04 -10.07 -14.57
C LEU A 141 16.05 -11.38 -13.78
N VAL A 142 17.20 -12.03 -13.64
CA VAL A 142 17.30 -13.29 -12.88
C VAL A 142 17.36 -13.02 -11.38
N PHE A 143 18.34 -12.26 -10.91
CA PHE A 143 18.63 -12.11 -9.49
C PHE A 143 17.67 -11.16 -8.78
N ALA A 144 17.35 -10.00 -9.37
CA ALA A 144 16.42 -9.08 -8.72
C ALA A 144 15.01 -9.67 -8.70
N THR A 145 14.56 -10.28 -9.80
CA THR A 145 13.25 -10.94 -9.83
C THR A 145 13.18 -12.15 -8.89
N ALA A 146 14.21 -13.00 -8.84
CA ALA A 146 14.24 -14.12 -7.89
C ALA A 146 14.21 -13.64 -6.44
N LEU A 147 14.98 -12.59 -6.09
CA LEU A 147 14.91 -11.96 -4.78
C LEU A 147 13.51 -11.44 -4.46
N ARG A 148 12.83 -10.82 -5.44
CA ARG A 148 11.45 -10.34 -5.27
C ARG A 148 10.48 -11.48 -5.02
N PHE A 149 10.57 -12.58 -5.78
CA PHE A 149 9.73 -13.75 -5.54
C PHE A 149 9.96 -14.35 -4.15
N PHE A 150 11.21 -14.42 -3.70
CA PHE A 150 11.54 -14.89 -2.37
C PHE A 150 10.94 -13.99 -1.28
N GLN A 151 11.09 -12.67 -1.40
CA GLN A 151 10.51 -11.71 -0.47
C GLN A 151 8.97 -11.75 -0.44
N ILE A 152 8.34 -11.85 -1.61
CA ILE A 152 6.88 -11.99 -1.72
C ILE A 152 6.44 -13.28 -1.03
N ARG A 153 7.15 -14.39 -1.24
CA ARG A 153 6.82 -15.66 -0.58
C ARG A 153 6.89 -15.55 0.94
N LEU A 154 7.99 -15.00 1.48
CA LEU A 154 8.12 -14.82 2.94
C LEU A 154 6.97 -13.96 3.50
N PHE A 155 6.67 -12.85 2.83
CA PHE A 155 5.55 -11.98 3.20
C PHE A 155 4.21 -12.72 3.15
N MET A 156 3.94 -13.50 2.09
CA MET A 156 2.71 -14.26 1.97
C MET A 156 2.60 -15.36 3.02
N ASP A 157 3.71 -16.04 3.36
CA ASP A 157 3.75 -17.06 4.40
C ASP A 157 3.39 -16.45 5.77
N GLU A 158 3.93 -15.27 6.10
CA GLU A 158 3.59 -14.52 7.32
C GLU A 158 2.12 -14.08 7.35
N VAL A 159 1.62 -13.51 6.26
CA VAL A 159 0.23 -13.03 6.15
C VAL A 159 -0.76 -14.19 6.24
N LEU A 160 -0.50 -15.29 5.53
CA LEU A 160 -1.38 -16.47 5.56
C LEU A 160 -1.37 -17.16 6.92
N ALA A 161 -0.25 -17.11 7.66
CA ALA A 161 -0.17 -17.62 9.02
C ALA A 161 -1.06 -16.88 10.02
N LEU A 162 -1.55 -15.67 9.67
CA LEU A 162 -2.58 -14.96 10.44
C LEU A 162 -3.98 -15.57 10.29
N THR A 163 -4.17 -16.54 9.39
CA THR A 163 -5.43 -17.25 9.25
C THR A 163 -5.54 -18.33 10.34
N PRO A 164 -6.61 -18.34 11.15
CA PRO A 164 -6.85 -19.44 12.09
C PRO A 164 -6.91 -20.79 11.36
N PRO A 165 -6.40 -21.89 11.94
CA PRO A 165 -6.48 -23.20 11.31
C PRO A 165 -7.94 -23.65 11.19
N PHE A 166 -8.36 -23.99 9.97
CA PHE A 166 -9.70 -24.49 9.64
C PHE A 166 -9.62 -25.75 8.77
N GLU A 167 -10.75 -26.45 8.60
CA GLU A 167 -10.86 -27.68 7.83
C GLU A 167 -11.62 -27.43 6.53
N SER A 168 -10.92 -27.53 5.39
CA SER A 168 -11.55 -27.40 4.08
C SER A 168 -12.68 -28.43 3.89
N GLY A 169 -13.79 -28.00 3.28
CA GLY A 169 -14.95 -28.85 2.99
C GLY A 169 -15.89 -29.09 4.18
N ARG A 170 -15.59 -28.56 5.38
CA ARG A 170 -16.50 -28.58 6.53
C ARG A 170 -17.24 -27.25 6.65
N ARG A 171 -18.49 -27.30 7.13
CA ARG A 171 -19.27 -26.09 7.39
C ARG A 171 -18.70 -25.36 8.60
N GLN A 172 -18.06 -24.21 8.36
CA GLN A 172 -17.36 -23.48 9.41
C GLN A 172 -17.51 -21.97 9.25
N ILE A 173 -17.48 -21.27 10.39
CA ILE A 173 -17.30 -19.83 10.45
C ILE A 173 -15.94 -19.55 11.08
N VAL A 174 -15.10 -18.85 10.35
CA VAL A 174 -13.73 -18.49 10.73
C VAL A 174 -13.70 -16.99 10.99
N PHE A 175 -13.57 -16.59 12.25
CA PHE A 175 -13.32 -15.21 12.62
C PHE A 175 -11.82 -14.95 12.65
N ILE A 176 -11.35 -14.01 11.84
CA ILE A 176 -9.95 -13.59 11.76
C ILE A 176 -9.75 -12.36 12.64
N ALA A 177 -8.79 -12.40 13.54
CA ALA A 177 -8.49 -11.27 14.41
C ALA A 177 -7.97 -10.05 13.59
N PRO A 178 -8.42 -8.83 13.90
CA PRO A 178 -7.84 -7.64 13.30
C PRO A 178 -6.37 -7.51 13.72
N ASN A 179 -5.50 -7.24 12.76
CA ASN A 179 -4.10 -6.91 13.02
C ASN A 179 -3.85 -5.49 12.49
N ALA A 180 -3.20 -4.63 13.27
CA ALA A 180 -2.92 -3.25 12.86
C ALA A 180 -1.73 -3.15 11.90
N GLU A 181 -0.81 -4.12 11.97
CA GLU A 181 0.40 -4.17 11.14
C GLU A 181 0.12 -4.76 9.75
N TYR A 182 -0.88 -5.64 9.66
CA TYR A 182 -1.26 -6.34 8.43
C TYR A 182 -2.72 -6.07 8.06
N TYR A 183 -2.99 -5.96 6.77
CA TYR A 183 -4.35 -5.79 6.26
C TYR A 183 -5.14 -7.11 6.31
N THR A 184 -5.48 -7.60 7.52
CA THR A 184 -6.18 -8.90 7.70
C THR A 184 -7.59 -8.91 7.11
N GLN A 185 -8.11 -7.75 6.71
CA GLN A 185 -9.32 -7.65 5.90
C GLN A 185 -9.18 -8.39 4.56
N ASP A 186 -7.98 -8.41 3.96
CA ASP A 186 -7.71 -9.12 2.71
C ASP A 186 -7.78 -10.64 2.86
N LEU A 187 -7.73 -11.17 4.09
CA LEU A 187 -7.91 -12.59 4.38
C LEU A 187 -9.40 -12.99 4.42
N VAL A 188 -10.31 -12.01 4.47
CA VAL A 188 -11.76 -12.24 4.47
C VAL A 188 -12.25 -12.37 3.02
N GLN A 189 -11.85 -13.45 2.34
CA GLN A 189 -12.23 -13.75 0.97
C GLN A 189 -13.24 -14.89 0.93
N ASN A 190 -14.52 -14.54 0.91
CA ASN A 190 -15.60 -15.50 0.73
C ASN A 190 -15.94 -15.67 -0.75
N ASP A 191 -16.29 -16.88 -1.18
CA ASP A 191 -16.90 -17.11 -2.49
C ASP A 191 -18.16 -16.24 -2.63
N PRO A 192 -18.29 -15.40 -3.67
CA PRO A 192 -19.47 -14.56 -3.87
C PRO A 192 -20.79 -15.33 -3.91
N PHE A 193 -20.76 -16.61 -4.30
CA PHE A 193 -21.93 -17.49 -4.36
C PHE A 193 -22.04 -18.44 -3.16
N LEU A 194 -21.14 -18.32 -2.17
CA LEU A 194 -21.11 -19.13 -0.95
C LEU A 194 -21.14 -20.64 -1.23
N ARG A 195 -20.43 -21.12 -2.27
CA ARG A 195 -20.32 -22.55 -2.57
C ARG A 195 -19.31 -23.25 -1.67
N ASP A 196 -18.31 -22.50 -1.18
CA ASP A 196 -17.40 -22.99 -0.14
C ASP A 196 -18.15 -23.06 1.21
N PRO A 197 -18.13 -24.20 1.93
CA PRO A 197 -18.76 -24.32 3.23
C PRO A 197 -18.06 -23.52 4.35
N VAL A 198 -16.89 -22.94 4.10
CA VAL A 198 -16.16 -22.09 5.05
C VAL A 198 -16.48 -20.61 4.79
N ILE A 199 -16.91 -19.90 5.82
CA ILE A 199 -17.16 -18.46 5.77
C ILE A 199 -16.15 -17.74 6.67
N PHE A 200 -15.35 -16.87 6.09
CA PHE A 200 -14.44 -15.97 6.78
C PHE A 200 -15.15 -14.67 7.20
N MET A 201 -14.84 -14.19 8.38
CA MET A 201 -15.35 -12.93 8.91
C MET A 201 -14.23 -12.22 9.67
N LEU A 202 -14.21 -10.89 9.64
CA LEU A 202 -13.33 -10.13 10.53
C LEU A 202 -13.93 -10.14 11.95
N SER A 203 -13.11 -10.52 12.93
CA SER A 203 -13.51 -10.58 14.33
C SER A 203 -13.70 -9.18 14.91
N ARG A 204 -14.71 -9.03 15.77
CA ARG A 204 -14.90 -7.85 16.63
C ARG A 204 -14.64 -8.17 18.11
N GLY A 205 -13.98 -9.30 18.37
CA GLY A 205 -13.73 -9.85 19.69
C GLY A 205 -14.70 -10.96 20.04
N PHE A 206 -14.20 -11.94 20.80
CA PHE A 206 -14.88 -13.21 21.09
C PHE A 206 -16.33 -13.04 21.54
N ASN A 207 -16.58 -12.21 22.55
CA ASN A 207 -17.92 -12.04 23.13
C ASN A 207 -18.91 -11.48 22.11
N TYR A 208 -18.49 -10.48 21.34
CA TYR A 208 -19.35 -9.88 20.32
C TYR A 208 -19.66 -10.90 19.22
N ASP A 209 -18.65 -11.59 18.70
CA ASP A 209 -18.79 -12.56 17.62
C ASP A 209 -19.68 -13.74 18.06
N TYR A 210 -19.49 -14.22 19.29
CA TYR A 210 -20.29 -15.29 19.87
C TYR A 210 -21.76 -14.88 20.05
N GLU A 211 -22.04 -13.76 20.73
CA GLU A 211 -23.41 -13.34 21.03
C GLU A 211 -24.18 -12.85 19.80
N SER A 212 -23.51 -12.14 18.89
CA SER A 212 -24.18 -11.49 17.76
C SER A 212 -24.35 -12.42 16.55
N VAL A 213 -23.42 -13.34 16.33
CA VAL A 213 -23.42 -14.25 15.18
C VAL A 213 -23.70 -15.67 15.61
N ILE A 214 -22.84 -16.25 16.43
CA ILE A 214 -22.87 -17.70 16.70
C ILE A 214 -24.13 -18.10 17.45
N GLN A 215 -24.39 -17.53 18.63
CA GLN A 215 -25.53 -17.91 19.46
C GLN A 215 -26.87 -17.61 18.77
N ARG A 216 -26.97 -16.48 18.05
CA ARG A 216 -28.22 -16.04 17.40
C ARG A 216 -28.53 -16.79 16.10
N ARG A 217 -27.52 -17.10 15.28
CA ARG A 217 -27.73 -17.67 13.94
C ARG A 217 -27.37 -19.15 13.87
N TYR A 218 -26.51 -19.63 14.76
CA TYR A 218 -25.95 -20.98 14.75
C TYR A 218 -25.84 -21.57 16.16
N PRO A 219 -26.95 -21.69 16.93
CA PRO A 219 -26.92 -22.10 18.33
C PRO A 219 -26.33 -23.50 18.58
N GLY A 220 -26.25 -24.35 17.54
CA GLY A 220 -25.60 -25.67 17.61
C GLY A 220 -24.13 -25.69 17.18
N ALA A 221 -23.51 -24.54 16.91
CA ALA A 221 -22.12 -24.48 16.48
C ALA A 221 -21.16 -24.78 17.65
N ARG A 222 -20.05 -25.44 17.33
CA ARG A 222 -19.02 -25.83 18.31
C ARG A 222 -17.71 -25.10 18.00
N LEU A 223 -17.10 -24.51 19.02
CA LEU A 223 -15.76 -23.93 18.92
C LEU A 223 -14.72 -25.05 18.67
N THR A 224 -13.97 -24.95 17.58
CA THR A 224 -12.90 -25.90 17.21
C THR A 224 -11.51 -25.30 17.35
N HIS A 225 -11.38 -23.97 17.27
CA HIS A 225 -10.12 -23.28 17.49
C HIS A 225 -10.37 -21.93 18.16
N ALA A 226 -9.50 -21.56 19.11
CA ALA A 226 -9.41 -20.23 19.68
C ALA A 226 -7.93 -19.88 19.90
N GLY A 227 -7.50 -18.75 19.36
CA GLY A 227 -6.10 -18.33 19.40
C GLY A 227 -5.94 -16.84 19.10
N PRO A 228 -4.69 -16.35 19.09
CA PRO A 228 -4.39 -14.94 18.82
C PRO A 228 -4.75 -14.52 17.39
N THR A 229 -4.81 -15.46 16.46
CA THR A 229 -5.21 -15.24 15.07
C THR A 229 -6.73 -15.20 14.88
N GLY A 230 -7.50 -15.64 15.87
CA GLY A 230 -8.97 -15.60 15.86
C GLY A 230 -9.63 -16.89 16.34
N TYR A 231 -10.84 -17.15 15.83
CA TYR A 231 -11.74 -18.20 16.33
C TYR A 231 -12.37 -18.99 15.19
N VAL A 232 -12.51 -20.30 15.35
CA VAL A 232 -13.17 -21.16 14.36
C VAL A 232 -14.31 -21.91 15.00
N TRP A 233 -15.49 -21.79 14.40
CA TRP A 233 -16.72 -22.45 14.84
C TRP A 233 -17.17 -23.44 13.76
N ARG A 234 -17.29 -24.71 14.12
CA ARG A 234 -17.91 -25.73 13.27
C ARG A 234 -19.42 -25.66 13.41
N LEU A 235 -20.09 -25.54 12.27
CA LEU A 235 -21.54 -25.59 12.21
C LEU A 235 -22.00 -27.06 12.22
N PRO A 236 -23.20 -27.34 12.77
CA PRO A 236 -23.77 -28.67 12.65
C PRO A 236 -23.98 -29.02 11.17
N ASP A 237 -23.78 -30.29 10.83
CA ASP A 237 -24.07 -30.79 9.50
C ASP A 237 -25.55 -30.50 9.19
N ALA A 238 -25.82 -30.03 7.97
CA ALA A 238 -27.20 -29.84 7.56
C ALA A 238 -27.89 -31.22 7.60
N PRO A 239 -29.15 -31.33 8.07
CA PRO A 239 -29.90 -32.55 7.84
C PRO A 239 -29.87 -32.85 6.34
N ALA A 240 -29.59 -34.10 5.97
CA ALA A 240 -29.61 -34.55 4.59
C ALA A 240 -30.96 -34.13 3.97
N ARG A 241 -30.89 -33.33 2.90
CA ARG A 241 -32.07 -32.97 2.12
C ARG A 241 -32.50 -34.14 1.25
#